data_AF-A0A920BH20-F1
#
_entry.id   AF-A0A920BH20-F1
#
_cell.length_a   1.000
_cell.length_b   1.000
_cell.length_c   1.000
_cell.angle_alpha   90.00
_cell.angle_beta   90.00
_cell.angle_gamma   90.00
#
_symmetry.space_group_name_H-M   'P 1'
#
loop_
_entity.id
_entity.type
_entity.pdbx_description
1 polymer ?
#
loop_
_entity_poly.entity_id
_entity_poly.type
_entity_poly.pdbx_seq_one_letter_code
_entity_poly.pdbx_strand_id
1 'polypeptide(L)'
;MLGHIFTHEMKPMEVEILVAEVDFEGDNLRNQMFHILYDGTVKDESSFAVLGGESEEIFARFESLHKDNMPLKKALNACIDALTAGERDYRT
;
A
#
# COMPACT_ATOMS: atom_id res chain seq x y z
N MET A 1 -5.53 18.35 -14.75
CA MET A 1 -5.03 17.01 -15.14
C MET A 1 -3.88 16.67 -14.19
N LEU A 2 -4.03 15.62 -13.37
CA LEU A 2 -3.11 15.33 -12.25
C LEU A 2 -1.65 15.19 -12.72
N GLY A 3 -1.42 14.55 -13.88
CA GLY A 3 -0.08 14.41 -14.49
C GLY A 3 0.63 15.72 -14.84
N HIS A 4 -0.08 16.84 -14.98
CA HIS A 4 0.52 18.15 -15.27
C HIS A 4 0.98 18.88 -13.98
N ILE A 5 0.43 18.51 -12.82
CA ILE A 5 0.81 19.09 -11.51
C ILE A 5 2.11 18.46 -11.00
N PHE A 6 2.33 17.16 -11.29
CA PHE A 6 3.53 16.44 -10.85
C PHE A 6 4.83 16.91 -11.52
N THR A 7 4.77 17.56 -12.69
CA THR A 7 5.96 17.88 -13.49
C THR A 7 6.20 19.37 -13.75
N HIS A 8 5.25 20.26 -13.43
CA HIS A 8 5.33 21.68 -13.81
C HIS A 8 5.26 22.69 -12.65
N GLU A 9 5.21 22.25 -11.39
CA GLU A 9 5.34 23.15 -10.24
C GLU A 9 6.81 23.30 -9.78
N MET A 10 7.13 24.48 -9.24
CA MET A 10 8.48 24.82 -8.74
C MET A 10 8.93 23.92 -7.57
N LYS A 11 8.00 23.18 -6.95
CA LYS A 11 8.25 22.13 -5.96
C LYS A 11 7.32 20.94 -6.24
N PRO A 12 7.84 19.75 -6.60
CA PRO A 12 7.02 18.57 -6.80
C PRO A 12 6.33 18.16 -5.49
N MET A 13 5.16 17.53 -5.59
CA MET A 13 4.46 16.99 -4.43
C MET A 13 5.16 15.74 -3.91
N GLU A 14 5.51 15.72 -2.62
CA GLU A 14 6.07 14.56 -1.93
C GLU A 14 4.92 13.62 -1.52
N VAL A 15 4.29 12.99 -2.51
CA VAL A 15 3.14 12.09 -2.31
C VAL A 15 3.30 10.78 -3.05
N GLU A 16 2.75 9.73 -2.45
CA GLU A 16 2.46 8.45 -3.09
C GLU A 16 0.95 8.22 -3.00
N ILE A 17 0.36 7.65 -4.03
CA ILE A 17 -1.09 7.40 -4.08
C ILE A 17 -1.33 5.92 -4.34
N LEU A 18 -2.19 5.30 -3.54
CA LEU A 18 -2.72 3.96 -3.81
C LEU A 18 -4.19 4.09 -4.23
N VAL A 19 -4.53 3.54 -5.39
CA VAL A 19 -5.90 3.41 -5.85
C VAL A 19 -6.27 1.93 -5.76
N ALA A 20 -7.30 1.61 -5.00
CA ALA A 20 -7.81 0.23 -4.87
C ALA A 20 -9.22 0.15 -5.46
N GLU A 21 -9.42 -0.78 -6.37
CA GLU A 21 -10.72 -1.12 -6.94
C GLU A 21 -11.21 -2.44 -6.36
N VAL A 22 -12.46 -2.43 -5.90
CA VAL A 22 -13.13 -3.61 -5.36
C VAL A 22 -14.31 -3.92 -6.27
N ASP A 23 -14.37 -5.16 -6.74
CA ASP A 23 -15.41 -5.59 -7.66
C ASP A 23 -16.79 -5.67 -6.99
N PHE A 24 -17.83 -5.55 -7.82
CA PHE A 24 -19.20 -5.75 -7.38
C PHE A 24 -19.50 -7.23 -7.13
N GLU A 25 -20.42 -7.50 -6.21
CA GLU A 25 -20.84 -8.85 -5.87
C GLU A 25 -21.43 -9.56 -7.11
N GLY A 26 -20.78 -10.64 -7.54
CA GLY A 26 -21.22 -11.46 -8.69
C GLY A 26 -20.35 -11.33 -9.94
N ASP A 27 -19.49 -10.31 -10.02
CA ASP A 27 -18.45 -10.25 -11.05
C ASP A 27 -17.23 -11.05 -10.59
N ASN A 28 -16.84 -12.08 -11.36
CA ASN A 28 -15.63 -12.90 -11.10
C ASN A 28 -14.32 -12.15 -11.46
N LEU A 29 -14.34 -10.83 -11.38
CA LEU A 29 -13.16 -10.01 -11.56
C LEU A 29 -12.30 -10.08 -10.29
N ARG A 30 -11.02 -9.79 -10.43
CA ARG A 30 -10.07 -9.74 -9.31
C ARG A 30 -9.92 -8.27 -8.92
N ASN A 31 -10.05 -7.99 -7.62
CA ASN A 31 -9.67 -6.69 -7.04
C ASN A 31 -8.28 -6.27 -7.53
N GLN A 32 -8.11 -4.98 -7.81
CA GLN A 32 -6.86 -4.42 -8.35
C GLN A 32 -6.38 -3.26 -7.50
N MET A 33 -5.07 -3.06 -7.45
CA MET A 33 -4.47 -1.88 -6.84
C MET A 33 -3.45 -1.26 -7.78
N PHE A 34 -3.46 0.07 -7.86
CA PHE A 34 -2.49 0.86 -8.61
C PHE A 34 -1.74 1.79 -7.66
N HIS A 35 -0.42 1.62 -7.58
CA HIS A 35 0.47 2.49 -6.81
C HIS A 35 1.13 3.52 -7.72
N ILE A 36 0.79 4.78 -7.51
CA ILE A 36 1.32 5.93 -8.24
C ILE A 36 2.42 6.57 -7.39
N LEU A 37 3.64 6.50 -7.89
CA LEU A 37 4.82 7.10 -7.27
C LEU A 37 4.92 8.60 -7.57
N TYR A 38 5.75 9.29 -6.80
CA TYR A 38 5.94 10.75 -6.90
C TYR A 38 6.41 11.22 -8.29
N ASP A 39 7.11 10.35 -9.03
CA ASP A 39 7.62 10.63 -10.38
C ASP A 39 6.59 10.34 -11.49
N GLY A 40 5.38 9.90 -11.11
CA GLY A 40 4.31 9.52 -12.04
C GLY A 40 4.36 8.06 -12.50
N THR A 41 5.30 7.25 -12.01
CA THR A 41 5.33 5.81 -12.28
C THR A 41 4.10 5.14 -11.70
N VAL A 42 3.44 4.28 -12.48
CA VAL A 42 2.28 3.48 -12.05
C VAL A 42 2.68 2.01 -11.95
N LYS A 43 2.49 1.41 -10.78
CA LYS A 43 2.69 -0.02 -10.53
C LYS A 43 1.35 -0.72 -10.31
N ASP A 44 1.25 -1.93 -10.82
CA ASP A 44 0.12 -2.85 -10.60
C ASP A 44 0.46 -3.76 -9.42
N GLU A 45 -0.34 -3.68 -8.36
CA GLU A 45 -0.16 -4.39 -7.10
C GLU A 45 -1.30 -5.41 -6.90
N SER A 46 -0.93 -6.66 -6.67
CA SER A 46 -1.90 -7.78 -6.76
C SER A 46 -2.47 -8.28 -5.43
N SER A 47 -1.80 -7.99 -4.29
CA SER A 47 -2.19 -8.56 -2.98
C SER A 47 -2.29 -7.51 -1.89
N PHE A 48 -1.25 -6.69 -1.72
CA PHE A 48 -1.21 -5.57 -0.77
C PHE A 48 -0.14 -4.58 -1.21
N ALA A 49 -0.19 -3.36 -0.69
CA ALA A 49 0.82 -2.33 -0.92
C ALA A 49 1.16 -1.64 0.41
N VAL A 50 2.41 -1.17 0.53
CA VAL A 50 2.90 -0.41 1.68
C VAL A 50 3.50 0.88 1.16
N LEU A 51 3.03 2.00 1.70
CA LEU A 51 3.41 3.34 1.26
C LEU A 51 4.09 4.11 2.40
N GLY A 52 5.18 4.81 2.07
CA GLY A 52 5.90 5.69 2.98
C GLY A 52 6.77 5.00 4.05
N GLY A 53 7.70 5.77 4.61
CA GLY A 53 8.59 5.33 5.69
C GLY A 53 9.49 4.14 5.29
N GLU A 54 9.68 3.20 6.22
CA GLU A 54 10.44 1.96 6.03
C GLU A 54 9.61 0.89 5.30
N SER A 55 9.14 1.23 4.10
CA SER A 55 8.16 0.43 3.35
C SER A 55 8.65 -0.98 3.03
N GLU A 56 9.93 -1.17 2.71
CA GLU A 56 10.52 -2.49 2.42
C GLU A 56 10.45 -3.44 3.63
N GLU A 57 10.75 -2.94 4.84
CA GLU A 57 10.71 -3.75 6.06
C GLU A 57 9.28 -4.05 6.51
N ILE A 58 8.38 -3.07 6.40
CA ILE A 58 6.95 -3.28 6.68
C ILE A 58 6.36 -4.28 5.67
N PHE A 59 6.74 -4.17 4.39
CA PHE A 59 6.32 -5.10 3.34
C PHE A 59 6.75 -6.52 3.67
N ALA A 60 8.02 -6.75 3.95
CA ALA A 60 8.54 -8.09 4.28
C ALA A 60 7.87 -8.68 5.53
N ARG A 61 7.62 -7.85 6.56
CA ARG A 61 6.88 -8.28 7.76
C ARG A 61 5.45 -8.67 7.43
N PHE A 62 4.72 -7.83 6.69
CA PHE A 62 3.34 -8.11 6.33
C PHE A 62 3.22 -9.31 5.39
N GLU A 63 4.13 -9.47 4.42
CA GLU A 63 4.21 -10.62 3.53
C GLU A 63 4.24 -11.95 4.30
N SER A 64 5.00 -12.00 5.40
CA SER A 64 5.09 -13.18 6.26
C SER A 64 3.80 -13.50 7.04
N LEU A 65 2.94 -12.49 7.27
CA LEU A 65 1.68 -12.61 8.01
C LEU A 65 0.47 -12.80 7.10
N HIS A 66 0.56 -12.31 5.86
CA HIS A 66 -0.50 -12.29 4.87
C HIS A 66 -0.87 -13.71 4.42
N LYS A 67 -2.17 -13.92 4.25
CA LYS A 67 -2.75 -15.12 3.62
C LYS A 67 -3.94 -14.70 2.79
N ASP A 68 -4.12 -15.36 1.64
CA ASP A 68 -5.30 -15.13 0.81
C ASP A 68 -6.59 -15.40 1.61
N ASN A 69 -7.61 -14.58 1.36
CA ASN A 69 -8.94 -14.71 1.96
C ASN A 69 -8.94 -14.67 3.51
N MET A 70 -8.05 -13.89 4.13
CA MET A 70 -8.09 -13.65 5.57
C MET A 70 -9.43 -12.99 5.99
N PRO A 71 -10.04 -13.44 7.10
CA PRO A 71 -11.11 -12.69 7.74
C PRO A 71 -10.64 -11.28 8.10
N LEU A 72 -11.49 -10.28 7.91
CA LEU A 72 -11.18 -8.85 8.13
C LEU A 72 -10.42 -8.61 9.44
N LYS A 73 -10.89 -9.18 10.55
CA LYS A 73 -10.25 -9.02 11.87
C LYS A 73 -8.80 -9.54 11.90
N LYS A 74 -8.52 -10.66 11.22
CA LYS A 74 -7.17 -11.22 11.15
C LYS A 74 -6.27 -10.38 10.24
N ALA A 75 -6.78 -9.93 9.10
CA ALA A 75 -6.04 -9.07 8.17
C ALA A 75 -5.66 -7.74 8.85
N LEU A 76 -6.62 -7.10 9.53
CA LEU A 76 -6.38 -5.84 10.25
C LEU A 76 -5.32 -5.98 11.34
N ASN A 77 -5.36 -7.05 12.13
CA ASN A 77 -4.36 -7.29 13.15
C ASN A 77 -2.96 -7.51 12.54
N ALA A 78 -2.86 -8.24 11.44
CA ALA A 78 -1.59 -8.42 10.72
C ALA A 78 -1.02 -7.08 10.22
N CYS A 79 -1.86 -6.16 9.73
CA CYS A 79 -1.43 -4.82 9.34
C CYS A 79 -0.86 -4.04 10.54
N ILE A 80 -1.56 -4.07 11.68
CA ILE A 80 -1.12 -3.39 12.91
C ILE A 80 0.22 -3.97 13.40
N ASP A 81 0.35 -5.30 13.38
CA ASP A 81 1.58 -5.97 13.80
C ASP A 81 2.77 -5.58 12.91
N ALA A 82 2.59 -5.55 11.59
CA ALA A 82 3.63 -5.15 10.64
C ALA A 82 4.05 -3.68 10.81
N LEU A 83 3.08 -2.77 11.03
CA LEU A 83 3.35 -1.33 11.20
C LEU A 83 4.04 -1.00 12.54
N THR A 84 3.71 -1.71 13.62
CA THR A 84 4.18 -1.39 14.97
C THR A 84 5.43 -2.16 15.40
N ALA A 85 5.91 -3.10 14.58
CA ALA A 85 7.07 -3.91 14.92
C ALA A 85 8.36 -3.06 15.05
N GLY A 86 8.55 -2.01 14.24
CA GLY A 86 9.73 -1.14 14.29
C GLY A 86 9.72 -0.16 15.46
N GLU A 87 8.54 0.32 15.88
CA GLU A 87 8.41 1.22 17.04
C GLU A 87 8.69 0.53 18.38
N ARG A 88 8.54 -0.80 18.43
CA ARG A 88 8.83 -1.60 19.64
C ARG A 88 10.32 -1.65 19.96
N ASP A 89 11.18 -1.57 18.96
CA ASP A 89 12.64 -1.61 19.14
C ASP A 89 13.21 -0.29 19.71
N TYR A 90 12.52 0.84 19.54
CA TYR A 90 12.96 2.15 20.07
C TYR A 90 12.63 2.40 21.55
N ARG A 91 11.92 1.46 22.20
CA ARG A 91 11.44 1.57 23.60
C ARG A 91 12.19 0.66 24.59
N THR A 92 13.31 0.07 24.19
CA THR A 92 14.20 -0.72 25.07
C THR A 92 15.49 0.03 25.32
#